data_AF-A0A7S3H245-F1
#
_entry.id   AF-A0A7S3H245-F1
#
_cell.length_a   1.000
_cell.length_b   1.000
_cell.length_c   1.000
_cell.angle_alpha   90.00
_cell.angle_beta   90.00
_cell.angle_gamma   90.00
#
_symmetry.space_group_name_H-M   'P 1'
#
loop_
_entity.id
_entity.type
_entity.pdbx_description
1 polymer ?
#
loop_
_entity_poly.entity_id
_entity_poly.type
_entity_poly.pdbx_seq_one_letter_code
_entity_poly.pdbx_strand_id
1 'polypeptide(L)'
;QTLPFAYHDGDKGTTLTLSSNRFSGIIPLELQAAIKMDIVDGNMFSCQYGHYPPYSDPNGATYICGSNLLYVSLATLAGVLGVISLALLLFSRLAYRSVRE
;
A
#
# COMPACT_ATOMS: atom_id res chain seq x y z
N GLN A 1 2.02 18.54 -34.34
CA GLN A 1 1.89 19.64 -33.37
C GLN A 1 2.42 19.15 -32.04
N THR A 2 3.62 19.58 -31.67
CA THR A 2 4.25 19.26 -30.39
C THR A 2 3.70 20.22 -29.34
N LEU A 3 2.97 19.69 -28.36
CA LEU A 3 2.43 20.49 -27.25
C LEU A 3 3.60 20.98 -26.38
N PRO A 4 3.74 22.29 -26.12
CA PRO A 4 4.83 22.83 -25.33
C PRO A 4 4.50 22.72 -23.85
N PHE A 5 4.61 21.52 -23.29
CA PHE A 5 4.58 21.34 -21.83
C PHE A 5 6.01 21.46 -21.27
N ALA A 6 6.66 22.60 -21.50
CA ALA A 6 7.90 22.95 -20.82
C ALA A 6 7.54 23.77 -19.58
N TYR A 7 7.74 23.18 -18.40
CA TYR A 7 7.53 23.82 -17.11
C TYR A 7 8.83 24.50 -16.65
N HIS A 8 8.75 25.80 -16.31
CA HIS A 8 9.85 26.54 -15.71
C HIS A 8 9.61 26.69 -14.20
N ASP A 9 10.65 26.44 -13.40
CA ASP A 9 10.68 26.46 -11.92
C ASP A 9 10.17 27.79 -11.31
N GLY A 10 10.18 28.89 -12.08
CA GLY A 10 9.68 30.20 -11.67
C GLY A 10 8.21 30.49 -11.98
N ASP A 11 7.52 29.66 -12.75
CA ASP A 11 6.11 29.86 -13.10
C ASP A 11 5.18 29.33 -12.01
N LYS A 12 4.01 29.98 -11.85
CA LYS A 12 2.93 29.47 -11.00
C LYS A 12 2.45 28.13 -11.54
N GLY A 13 3.09 27.05 -11.11
CA GLY A 13 2.72 25.69 -11.49
C GLY A 13 1.29 25.38 -11.09
N THR A 14 0.65 24.54 -11.90
CA THR A 14 -0.71 24.05 -11.64
C THR A 14 -0.65 22.97 -10.57
N THR A 15 -1.41 23.15 -9.48
CA THR A 15 -1.64 22.08 -8.51
C THR A 15 -2.54 21.02 -9.15
N LEU A 16 -2.12 19.76 -9.09
CA LEU A 16 -2.90 18.64 -9.57
C LEU A 16 -3.26 17.71 -8.40
N THR A 17 -4.56 17.66 -8.09
CA THR A 17 -5.12 16.81 -7.04
C THR A 17 -5.89 15.66 -7.69
N LEU A 18 -5.43 14.44 -7.44
CA LEU A 18 -5.95 13.18 -7.96
C LEU A 18 -6.32 12.22 -6.83
N SER A 19 -6.45 12.72 -5.60
CA SER A 19 -6.78 11.94 -4.43
C SER A 19 -8.20 11.35 -4.46
N SER A 20 -8.40 10.27 -3.70
CA SER A 20 -9.68 9.56 -3.55
C SER A 20 -10.28 9.03 -4.86
N ASN A 21 -9.45 8.30 -5.62
CA ASN A 21 -9.87 7.62 -6.84
C ASN A 21 -9.71 6.10 -6.69
N ARG A 22 -9.68 5.37 -7.80
CA ARG A 22 -9.30 3.94 -7.84
C ARG A 22 -8.10 3.73 -8.75
N PHE A 23 -7.17 4.69 -8.78
CA PHE A 23 -5.93 4.52 -9.53
C PHE A 23 -5.12 3.40 -8.90
N SER A 24 -4.56 2.59 -9.79
CA SER A 24 -3.84 1.38 -9.43
C SER A 24 -2.73 1.09 -10.43
N GLY A 25 -1.90 0.10 -10.13
CA GLY A 25 -0.70 -0.19 -10.90
C GLY A 25 0.48 0.66 -10.46
N ILE A 26 1.33 1.07 -11.40
CA ILE A 26 2.63 1.66 -11.11
C ILE A 26 2.54 3.18 -11.30
N ILE A 27 3.09 3.96 -10.37
CA ILE A 27 3.27 5.41 -10.55
C ILE A 27 4.38 5.61 -11.59
N PRO A 28 4.10 6.25 -12.74
CA PRO A 28 5.12 6.53 -13.75
C PRO A 28 6.27 7.35 -13.17
N LEU A 29 7.51 7.04 -13.54
CA LEU A 29 8.71 7.69 -13.01
C LEU A 29 8.73 9.19 -13.32
N GLU A 30 8.12 9.58 -14.44
CA GLU A 30 8.00 10.95 -14.90
C GLU A 30 7.22 11.83 -13.90
N LEU A 31 6.32 11.23 -13.11
CA LEU A 31 5.56 11.94 -12.08
C LEU A 31 6.35 12.12 -10.79
N GLN A 32 7.50 11.48 -10.63
CA GLN A 32 8.30 11.57 -9.40
C GLN A 32 8.80 13.01 -9.15
N ALA A 33 9.13 13.71 -10.24
CA ALA A 33 9.59 15.10 -10.22
C ALA A 33 8.44 16.14 -10.24
N ALA A 34 7.18 15.70 -10.24
CA ALA A 34 6.05 16.63 -10.23
C ALA A 34 6.04 17.47 -8.95
N ILE A 35 5.89 18.78 -9.11
CA ILE A 35 5.85 19.75 -8.01
C ILE A 35 4.37 20.12 -7.76
N LYS A 36 3.90 19.99 -6.51
CA LYS A 36 2.50 20.22 -6.07
C LYS A 36 1.49 19.20 -6.64
N MET A 37 1.76 17.93 -6.41
CA MET A 37 0.85 16.83 -6.75
C MET A 37 0.37 16.10 -5.49
N ASP A 38 -0.92 15.78 -5.44
CA ASP A 38 -1.51 14.87 -4.44
C ASP A 38 -2.18 13.72 -5.19
N ILE A 39 -1.57 12.54 -5.19
CA ILE A 39 -2.02 11.38 -5.96
C ILE A 39 -2.14 10.12 -5.13
N VAL A 40 -1.38 9.99 -4.05
CA VAL A 40 -1.37 8.73 -3.29
C VAL A 40 -2.51 8.61 -2.29
N ASP A 41 -3.10 9.72 -1.87
CA ASP A 41 -4.23 9.68 -0.94
C ASP A 41 -5.47 9.06 -1.61
N GLY A 42 -6.04 8.06 -0.95
CA GLY A 42 -7.21 7.33 -1.45
C GLY A 42 -7.01 6.58 -2.78
N ASN A 43 -5.77 6.37 -3.25
CA ASN A 43 -5.45 5.51 -4.40
C ASN A 43 -4.63 4.29 -3.96
N MET A 44 -4.53 3.26 -4.81
CA MET A 44 -3.86 2.00 -4.46
C MET A 44 -2.90 1.52 -5.55
N PHE A 45 -1.69 2.06 -5.51
CA PHE A 45 -0.56 1.67 -6.36
C PHE A 45 0.18 0.43 -5.85
N SER A 46 0.79 -0.30 -6.78
CA SER A 46 1.61 -1.49 -6.54
C SER A 46 2.98 -1.14 -5.96
N CYS A 47 3.53 -2.04 -5.16
CA CYS A 47 4.89 -1.92 -4.66
C CYS A 47 5.89 -2.33 -5.75
N GLN A 48 6.68 -1.40 -6.28
CA GLN A 48 7.76 -1.72 -7.20
C GLN A 48 9.00 -0.87 -6.88
N TYR A 49 10.17 -1.48 -6.99
CA TYR A 49 11.44 -0.79 -6.80
C TYR A 49 11.60 0.32 -7.85
N GLY A 50 12.01 1.52 -7.42
CA GLY A 50 12.17 2.68 -8.31
C GLY A 50 10.89 3.46 -8.62
N HIS A 51 9.72 2.99 -8.16
CA HIS A 51 8.45 3.68 -8.35
C HIS A 51 7.94 4.17 -7.00
N TYR A 52 8.25 5.42 -6.71
CA TYR A 52 7.88 6.08 -5.47
C TYR A 52 6.82 7.15 -5.75
N PRO A 53 6.03 7.53 -4.73
CA PRO A 53 5.23 8.73 -4.78
C PRO A 53 6.05 9.95 -5.23
N PRO A 54 5.42 10.95 -5.87
CA PRO A 54 6.07 12.23 -6.13
C PRO A 54 6.69 12.81 -4.85
N TYR A 55 7.89 13.39 -4.95
CA TYR A 55 8.59 13.92 -3.77
C TYR A 55 7.82 15.04 -3.06
N SER A 56 6.94 15.72 -3.78
CA SER A 56 6.11 16.81 -3.27
C SER A 56 4.73 16.35 -2.78
N ASP A 57 4.42 15.05 -2.84
CA ASP A 57 3.14 14.53 -2.36
C ASP A 57 3.08 14.58 -0.82
N PRO A 58 2.10 15.29 -0.23
CA PRO A 58 2.00 15.46 1.22
C PRO A 58 1.82 14.12 1.96
N ASN A 59 1.26 13.12 1.29
CA ASN A 59 0.99 11.79 1.83
C ASN A 59 2.04 10.76 1.38
N GLY A 60 3.06 11.18 0.60
CA GLY A 60 4.07 10.28 0.05
C GLY A 60 4.90 9.55 1.12
N ALA A 61 5.18 10.19 2.25
CA ALA A 61 5.99 9.62 3.33
C ALA A 61 5.25 8.55 4.15
N THR A 62 3.93 8.63 4.24
CA THR A 62 3.07 7.69 4.99
C THR A 62 2.37 6.68 4.08
N TYR A 63 2.52 6.84 2.77
CA TYR A 63 1.87 5.98 1.80
C TYR A 63 2.37 4.52 1.90
N ILE A 64 1.42 3.59 2.01
CA ILE A 64 1.67 2.16 1.98
C ILE A 64 1.09 1.61 0.69
N CYS A 65 1.96 1.05 -0.16
CA CYS A 65 1.55 0.42 -1.40
C CYS A 65 0.72 -0.86 -1.15
N GLY A 66 -0.17 -1.17 -2.09
CA GLY A 66 -1.22 -2.19 -1.90
C GLY A 66 -0.69 -3.60 -1.61
N SER A 67 0.43 -4.00 -2.21
CA SER A 67 0.99 -5.35 -1.97
C SER A 67 1.45 -5.52 -0.51
N ASN A 68 2.04 -4.48 0.11
CA ASN A 68 2.49 -4.54 1.49
C ASN A 68 1.31 -4.73 2.46
N LEU A 69 0.20 -4.02 2.21
CA LEU A 69 -1.02 -4.17 2.99
C LEU A 69 -1.56 -5.60 2.94
N LEU A 70 -1.60 -6.19 1.74
CA LEU A 70 -2.06 -7.57 1.55
C LEU A 70 -1.17 -8.58 2.30
N TYR A 71 0.16 -8.42 2.24
CA TYR A 71 1.08 -9.30 2.97
C TYR A 71 0.86 -9.27 4.48
N VAL A 72 0.71 -8.08 5.06
CA VAL A 72 0.43 -7.92 6.49
C VAL A 72 -0.91 -8.56 6.87
N SER A 73 -1.96 -8.36 6.06
CA SER A 73 -3.27 -8.96 6.31
C SER A 73 -3.23 -10.50 6.22
N LEU A 74 -2.53 -11.06 5.24
CA LEU A 74 -2.40 -12.52 5.12
C LEU A 74 -1.57 -13.13 6.24
N ALA A 75 -0.47 -12.48 6.63
CA ALA A 75 0.38 -12.95 7.72
C ALA A 75 -0.36 -12.93 9.07
N THR A 76 -1.12 -11.86 9.34
CA THR A 76 -1.94 -11.77 10.56
C THR A 76 -3.04 -12.81 10.60
N LEU A 77 -3.76 -13.01 9.48
CA LEU A 77 -4.76 -14.07 9.36
C LEU A 77 -4.17 -15.47 9.59
N ALA A 78 -3.04 -15.77 8.92
CA ALA A 78 -2.35 -17.05 9.07
C ALA A 78 -1.90 -17.29 10.52
N GLY A 79 -1.39 -16.24 11.19
CA GLY A 79 -1.02 -16.30 12.60
C GLY A 79 -2.20 -16.64 13.51
N VAL A 80 -3.34 -15.96 13.33
CA VAL A 80 -4.55 -16.21 14.12
C VAL A 80 -5.07 -17.63 13.93
N LEU A 81 -5.16 -18.11 12.68
CA LEU A 81 -5.59 -19.48 12.38
C LEU A 81 -4.60 -20.53 12.92
N GLY A 82 -3.30 -20.24 12.89
CA GLY A 82 -2.27 -21.08 13.50
C GLY A 82 -2.46 -21.23 15.01
N VAL A 83 -2.73 -20.14 15.72
CA VAL A 83 -2.98 -20.18 17.18
C VAL A 83 -4.26 -20.96 17.50
N ILE A 84 -5.34 -20.73 16.74
CA ILE A 84 -6.62 -21.44 16.94
C ILE A 84 -6.45 -22.95 16.72
N SER A 85 -5.80 -23.35 15.62
CA SER A 85 -5.58 -24.76 15.33
C SER A 85 -4.71 -25.45 16.39
N LEU A 86 -3.67 -24.78 16.89
CA LEU A 86 -2.84 -25.31 17.98
C LEU A 86 -3.64 -25.46 19.28
N ALA A 87 -4.47 -24.47 19.63
CA ALA A 87 -5.32 -24.53 20.81
C ALA A 87 -6.33 -25.70 20.73
N LEU A 88 -6.96 -25.92 19.56
CA LEU A 88 -7.87 -27.05 19.33
C LEU A 88 -7.15 -28.41 19.43
N LEU A 89 -5.93 -28.50 18.92
CA LEU A 89 -5.11 -29.72 19.03
C LEU A 89 -4.71 -30.01 20.47
N LEU A 90 -4.32 -29.00 21.24
CA LEU A 90 -4.01 -29.16 22.66
C LEU A 90 -5.26 -29.54 23.46
N PHE A 91 -6.39 -28.87 23.20
CA PHE A 91 -7.66 -29.16 23.86
C PHE A 91 -8.12 -30.60 23.59
N SER A 92 -8.11 -31.04 22.33
CA SER A 92 -8.47 -32.42 21.98
C SER A 92 -7.53 -33.47 22.61
N ARG A 93 -6.23 -33.17 22.70
CA ARG A 93 -5.25 -34.04 23.39
C ARG A 93 -5.55 -34.14 24.89
N LEU A 94 -5.91 -33.02 25.54
CA LEU A 94 -6.25 -32.98 26.96
C LEU A 94 -7.56 -33.72 27.24
N ALA A 95 -8.61 -33.46 26.43
CA ALA A 95 -9.88 -34.15 26.54
C ALA A 95 -9.76 -35.67 26.29
N TYR A 96 -8.94 -36.08 25.33
CA TYR A 96 -8.68 -37.50 25.09
C TYR A 96 -7.97 -38.16 26.28
N ARG A 97 -7.08 -37.45 26.97
CA ARG A 97 -6.42 -37.96 28.19
C ARG A 97 -7.41 -38.12 29.35
N SER A 98 -8.28 -37.14 29.59
CA SER A 98 -9.25 -37.20 30.68
C SER A 98 -10.32 -38.28 30.52
N VAL A 99 -10.57 -38.77 29.31
CA VAL A 99 -11.51 -39.87 29.05
C VAL A 99 -10.85 -41.24 29.20
N ARG A 100 -9.52 -41.32 29.08
CA ARG A 100 -8.77 -42.59 29.16
C ARG A 100 -8.41 -42.99 30.60
N GLU A 101 -8.30 -42.01 31.49
CA GLU A 101 -8.15 -42.21 32.94
C GLU A 101 -9.52 -42.47 33.60
#